data_AF-A0A3Q8IAS6-F1
#
_entry.id   AF-A0A3Q8IAS6-F1
#
_cell.length_a   1.000
_cell.length_b   1.000
_cell.length_c   1.000
_cell.angle_alpha   90.00
_cell.angle_beta   90.00
_cell.angle_gamma   90.00
#
_symmetry.space_group_name_H-M   'P 1'
#
loop_
_entity.id
_entity.type
_entity.pdbx_description
1 polymer ?
#
loop_
_entity_poly.entity_id
_entity_poly.type
_entity_poly.pdbx_seq_one_letter_code
_entity_poly.pdbx_strand_id
1 'polypeptide(L)'
;MSSPPIRDTGESAEPKARKAAEDKAIAVFLCTSAQIALRKTRADGTRLQRARIVHGIAEKKKAAAERELESSRKKHQALVDPRDSSASSRSDSIESLAAARTKVELDEVTLRKATEVVNQTAHSVTNAEVTASKSKMNAIRAAERALQAQKIANASAREAGLAEPFPKANEVSDTWIRAQ
;
A
#
# COMPACT_ATOMS: atom_id res chain seq x y z
N MET A 1 -69.10 32.24 28.00
CA MET A 1 -68.54 31.54 26.83
C MET A 1 -67.06 31.30 27.11
N SER A 2 -66.69 30.07 27.48
CA SER A 2 -65.30 29.72 27.82
C SER A 2 -64.61 29.16 26.59
N SER A 3 -63.50 29.79 26.17
CA SER A 3 -62.60 29.26 25.14
C SER A 3 -61.89 28.00 25.67
N PRO A 4 -61.70 26.95 24.84
CA PRO A 4 -60.96 25.76 25.26
C PRO A 4 -59.46 26.09 25.37
N PRO A 5 -58.72 25.41 26.26
CA PRO A 5 -57.29 25.62 26.40
C PRO A 5 -56.56 25.04 25.18
N ILE A 6 -55.66 25.84 24.61
CA ILE A 6 -54.70 25.40 23.60
C ILE A 6 -53.81 24.36 24.28
N ARG A 7 -53.95 23.09 23.88
CA ARG A 7 -53.04 22.02 24.30
C ARG A 7 -51.67 22.34 23.71
N ASP A 8 -50.74 22.61 24.61
CA ASP A 8 -49.31 22.72 24.36
C ASP A 8 -48.80 21.37 23.81
N THR A 9 -48.49 21.31 22.51
CA THR A 9 -48.00 20.10 21.83
C THR A 9 -46.49 19.90 22.03
N GLY A 10 -45.99 20.09 23.25
CA GLY A 10 -44.58 19.89 23.61
C GLY A 10 -44.11 18.43 23.51
N GLU A 11 -45.02 17.46 23.51
CA GLU A 11 -44.71 16.03 23.62
C GLU A 11 -44.12 15.38 22.34
N SER A 12 -44.19 16.04 21.17
CA SER A 12 -43.74 15.44 19.90
C SER A 12 -42.31 15.83 19.46
N ALA A 13 -41.78 16.94 19.99
CA ALA A 13 -40.49 17.49 19.57
C ALA A 13 -39.27 16.81 20.23
N GLU A 14 -39.39 16.42 21.50
CA GLU A 14 -38.30 15.77 22.26
C GLU A 14 -37.77 14.44 21.65
N PRO A 15 -38.62 13.46 21.27
CA PRO A 15 -38.12 12.20 20.72
C PRO A 15 -37.42 12.39 19.36
N LYS A 16 -37.88 13.33 18.53
CA LYS A 16 -37.27 13.65 17.24
C LYS A 16 -35.93 14.37 17.39
N ALA A 17 -35.86 15.33 18.32
CA ALA A 17 -34.62 16.03 18.63
C ALA A 17 -33.54 15.09 19.21
N ARG A 18 -33.93 14.15 20.08
CA ARG A 18 -33.03 13.12 20.61
C ARG A 18 -32.48 12.22 19.52
N LYS A 19 -33.34 11.69 18.63
CA LYS A 19 -32.92 10.89 17.48
C LYS A 19 -31.94 11.66 16.57
N ALA A 20 -32.25 12.92 16.27
CA ALA A 20 -31.36 13.77 15.46
C ALA A 20 -29.97 13.96 16.12
N ALA A 21 -29.91 14.07 17.45
CA ALA A 21 -28.64 14.13 18.18
C ALA A 21 -27.87 12.81 18.14
N GLU A 22 -28.56 11.67 18.31
CA GLU A 22 -27.97 10.33 18.22
C GLU A 22 -27.41 10.04 16.82
N ASP A 23 -28.19 10.30 15.77
CA ASP A 23 -27.76 10.13 14.37
C ASP A 23 -26.57 11.05 14.02
N LYS A 24 -26.57 12.28 14.54
CA LYS A 24 -25.43 13.19 14.41
C LYS A 24 -24.18 12.60 15.07
N ALA A 25 -24.29 12.05 16.28
CA ALA A 25 -23.15 11.45 16.97
C ALA A 25 -22.60 10.23 16.21
N ILE A 26 -23.47 9.37 15.68
CA ILE A 26 -23.10 8.23 14.82
C ILE A 26 -22.37 8.71 13.56
N ALA A 27 -22.90 9.74 12.89
CA ALA A 27 -22.27 10.32 11.71
C ALA A 27 -20.87 10.87 12.00
N VAL A 28 -20.68 11.60 13.11
CA VAL A 28 -19.35 12.09 13.54
C VAL A 28 -18.37 10.93 13.79
N PHE A 29 -18.82 9.88 14.49
CA PHE A 29 -18.01 8.70 14.75
C PHE A 29 -17.57 7.99 13.45
N LEU A 30 -18.49 7.81 12.51
CA LEU A 30 -18.20 7.17 11.23
C LEU A 30 -17.28 8.03 10.35
N CYS A 31 -17.44 9.35 10.36
CA CYS A 31 -16.51 10.27 9.70
C CYS A 31 -15.09 10.12 10.25
N THR A 32 -14.95 10.05 11.58
CA THR A 32 -13.66 9.85 12.24
C THR A 32 -13.05 8.51 11.85
N SER A 33 -13.85 7.45 11.84
CA SER A 33 -13.42 6.11 11.40
C SER A 33 -12.96 6.09 9.94
N ALA A 34 -13.67 6.79 9.05
CA ALA A 34 -13.29 6.93 7.64
C ALA A 34 -11.97 7.68 7.47
N GLN A 35 -11.72 8.73 8.27
CA GLN A 35 -10.45 9.45 8.27
C GLN A 35 -9.28 8.58 8.74
N ILE A 36 -9.48 7.76 9.79
CA ILE A 36 -8.48 6.80 10.26
C ILE A 36 -8.17 5.77 9.16
N ALA A 37 -9.20 5.22 8.52
CA ALA A 37 -9.03 4.27 7.42
C ALA A 37 -8.27 4.90 6.24
N LEU A 38 -8.58 6.16 5.88
CA LEU A 38 -7.87 6.89 4.83
C LEU A 38 -6.37 7.09 5.18
N ARG A 39 -6.05 7.45 6.42
CA ARG A 39 -4.66 7.58 6.88
C ARG A 39 -3.92 6.25 6.77
N LYS A 40 -4.58 5.14 7.14
CA LYS A 40 -4.01 3.79 7.01
C LYS A 40 -3.74 3.43 5.55
N THR A 41 -4.67 3.69 4.64
CA THR A 41 -4.47 3.47 3.20
C THR A 41 -3.28 4.24 2.66
N ARG A 42 -3.08 5.50 3.06
CA ARG A 42 -1.90 6.29 2.65
C ARG A 42 -0.60 5.70 3.19
N ALA A 43 -0.59 5.26 4.45
CA ALA A 43 0.57 4.62 5.06
C ALA A 43 0.93 3.30 4.36
N ASP A 44 -0.06 2.45 4.09
CA ASP A 44 0.15 1.16 3.42
C ASP A 44 0.54 1.35 1.93
N GLY A 45 -0.04 2.34 1.25
CA GLY A 45 0.40 2.74 -0.10
C GLY A 45 1.86 3.20 -0.14
N THR A 46 2.29 3.97 0.87
CA THR A 46 3.71 4.39 1.00
C THR A 46 4.62 3.18 1.25
N ARG A 47 4.19 2.21 2.05
CA ARG A 47 4.93 0.96 2.29
C ARG A 47 5.08 0.15 1.01
N LEU A 48 4.02 0.03 0.21
CA LEU A 48 4.09 -0.63 -1.10
C LEU A 48 5.09 0.05 -2.04
N GLN A 49 5.06 1.39 -2.13
CA GLN A 49 6.02 2.12 -2.95
C GLN A 49 7.47 1.85 -2.51
N ARG A 50 7.74 1.88 -1.20
CA ARG A 50 9.06 1.56 -0.65
C ARG A 50 9.48 0.12 -0.97
N ALA A 51 8.58 -0.85 -0.83
CA ALA A 51 8.85 -2.25 -1.17
C ALA A 51 9.24 -2.40 -2.65
N ARG A 52 8.52 -1.71 -3.56
CA ARG A 52 8.82 -1.71 -5.00
C ARG A 52 10.20 -1.11 -5.30
N ILE A 53 10.58 -0.03 -4.62
CA ILE A 53 11.92 0.57 -4.75
C ILE A 53 13.00 -0.43 -4.30
N VAL A 54 12.82 -1.05 -3.14
CA VAL A 54 13.79 -2.03 -2.61
C VAL A 54 13.92 -3.24 -3.54
N HIS A 55 12.81 -3.77 -4.05
CA HIS A 55 12.82 -4.85 -5.02
C HIS A 55 13.53 -4.45 -6.33
N GLY A 56 13.27 -3.24 -6.84
CA GLY A 56 13.98 -2.72 -8.01
C GLY A 56 15.49 -2.56 -7.80
N ILE A 57 15.94 -2.24 -6.58
CA ILE A 57 17.37 -2.22 -6.23
C ILE A 57 17.93 -3.65 -6.18
N ALA A 58 17.17 -4.62 -5.65
CA ALA A 58 17.59 -6.02 -5.62
C ALA A 58 17.77 -6.61 -7.03
N GLU A 59 16.83 -6.33 -7.94
CA GLU A 59 16.92 -6.72 -9.35
C GLU A 59 18.17 -6.15 -10.03
N LYS A 60 18.47 -4.86 -9.79
CA LYS A 60 19.70 -4.24 -10.32
C LYS A 60 20.97 -4.92 -9.79
N LYS A 61 20.99 -5.29 -8.50
CA LYS A 61 22.12 -6.01 -7.90
C LYS A 61 22.28 -7.42 -8.47
N LYS A 62 21.17 -8.14 -8.68
CA LYS A 62 21.18 -9.45 -9.34
C LYS A 62 21.73 -9.33 -10.76
N ALA A 63 21.23 -8.38 -11.57
CA ALA A 63 21.72 -8.16 -12.92
C ALA A 63 23.23 -7.79 -12.96
N ALA A 64 23.72 -7.05 -11.96
CA ALA A 64 25.16 -6.78 -11.84
C ALA A 64 25.96 -8.06 -11.53
N ALA A 65 25.49 -8.89 -10.59
CA ALA A 65 26.12 -10.17 -10.25
C ALA A 65 26.12 -11.15 -11.45
N GLU A 66 25.06 -11.17 -12.27
CA GLU A 66 25.01 -11.97 -13.51
C GLU A 66 26.09 -11.54 -14.50
N ARG A 67 26.25 -10.23 -14.74
CA ARG A 67 27.29 -9.70 -15.63
C ARG A 67 28.69 -10.01 -15.13
N GLU A 68 28.91 -9.93 -13.82
CA GLU A 68 30.22 -10.20 -13.22
C GLU A 68 30.57 -11.69 -13.31
N LEU A 69 29.61 -12.57 -13.03
CA LEU A 69 29.77 -14.01 -13.23
C LEU A 69 30.04 -14.35 -14.70
N GLU A 70 29.33 -13.74 -15.64
CA GLU A 70 29.58 -13.92 -17.07
C GLU A 70 31.01 -13.48 -17.46
N SER A 71 31.47 -12.33 -16.94
CA SER A 71 32.84 -11.85 -17.15
C SER A 71 33.87 -12.84 -16.60
N SER A 72 33.67 -13.34 -15.39
CA SER A 72 34.56 -14.30 -14.74
C SER A 72 34.60 -15.64 -15.48
N ARG A 73 33.45 -16.12 -15.98
CA ARG A 73 33.38 -17.32 -16.83
C ARG A 73 34.13 -17.14 -18.14
N LYS A 74 33.98 -15.99 -18.82
CA LYS A 74 34.73 -15.67 -20.04
C LYS A 74 36.24 -15.64 -19.80
N LYS A 75 36.69 -15.04 -18.69
CA LYS A 75 38.12 -15.00 -18.31
C LYS A 75 38.66 -16.39 -18.01
N HIS A 76 37.94 -17.19 -17.23
CA HIS A 76 38.31 -18.58 -16.95
C HIS A 76 38.40 -19.40 -18.25
N GLN A 77 37.40 -19.29 -19.14
CA GLN A 77 37.40 -20.00 -20.42
C GLN A 77 38.62 -19.62 -21.28
N ALA A 78 38.97 -18.34 -21.35
CA ALA A 78 40.14 -17.86 -22.10
C ALA A 78 41.48 -18.40 -21.56
N LEU A 79 41.55 -18.75 -20.27
CA LEU A 79 42.72 -19.39 -19.66
C LEU A 79 42.74 -20.91 -19.84
N VAL A 80 41.57 -21.53 -20.02
CA VAL A 80 41.42 -22.98 -20.26
C VAL A 80 41.65 -23.33 -21.73
N ASP A 81 41.19 -22.49 -22.67
CA ASP A 81 41.36 -22.74 -24.11
C ASP A 81 42.80 -22.43 -24.55
N PRO A 82 43.61 -23.44 -24.91
CA PRO A 82 45.02 -23.24 -25.23
C PRO A 82 45.12 -22.83 -26.69
N ARG A 83 44.87 -21.55 -27.01
CA ARG A 83 44.99 -21.11 -28.40
C ARG A 83 46.39 -20.66 -28.84
N ASP A 84 47.35 -20.38 -27.95
CA ASP A 84 48.75 -20.06 -28.35
C ASP A 84 49.77 -20.06 -27.17
N SER A 85 49.89 -21.13 -26.36
CA SER A 85 50.83 -21.11 -25.21
C SER A 85 52.14 -21.86 -25.45
N SER A 86 53.18 -21.07 -25.79
CA SER A 86 54.59 -21.45 -25.73
C SER A 86 55.00 -21.91 -24.32
N ALA A 87 55.88 -22.92 -24.24
CA ALA A 87 56.09 -23.76 -23.04
C ALA A 87 56.85 -23.10 -21.86
N SER A 88 57.10 -21.78 -21.88
CA SER A 88 58.04 -21.12 -20.95
C SER A 88 57.43 -20.43 -19.72
N SER A 89 56.10 -20.38 -19.56
CA SER A 89 55.43 -19.61 -18.48
C SER A 89 54.39 -20.43 -17.68
N ARG A 90 54.66 -21.73 -17.47
CA ARG A 90 53.69 -22.70 -16.94
C ARG A 90 53.31 -22.51 -15.46
N SER A 91 54.16 -21.96 -14.60
CA SER A 91 53.84 -21.75 -13.17
C SER A 91 52.81 -20.64 -12.96
N ASP A 92 53.06 -19.47 -13.55
CA ASP A 92 52.21 -18.27 -13.40
C ASP A 92 50.83 -18.49 -14.04
N SER A 93 50.77 -19.35 -15.08
CA SER A 93 49.53 -19.76 -15.73
C SER A 93 48.64 -20.66 -14.85
N ILE A 94 49.23 -21.49 -13.97
CA ILE A 94 48.46 -22.39 -13.07
C ILE A 94 47.87 -21.59 -11.90
N GLU A 95 48.65 -20.71 -11.28
CA GLU A 95 48.16 -19.81 -10.21
C GLU A 95 47.07 -18.87 -10.74
N SER A 96 47.21 -18.37 -11.97
CA SER A 96 46.19 -17.56 -12.66
C SER A 96 44.90 -18.32 -12.94
N LEU A 97 44.99 -19.59 -13.36
CA LEU A 97 43.81 -20.44 -13.62
C LEU A 97 43.06 -20.78 -12.32
N ALA A 98 43.79 -21.12 -11.26
CA ALA A 98 43.20 -21.40 -9.95
C ALA A 98 42.47 -20.16 -9.40
N ALA A 99 43.08 -18.98 -9.49
CA ALA A 99 42.46 -17.72 -9.09
C ALA A 99 41.20 -17.39 -9.91
N ALA A 100 41.22 -17.62 -11.22
CA ALA A 100 40.07 -17.42 -12.10
C ALA A 100 38.90 -18.35 -11.74
N ARG A 101 39.20 -19.62 -11.42
CA ARG A 101 38.20 -20.59 -10.96
C ARG A 101 37.58 -20.16 -9.63
N THR A 102 38.39 -19.79 -8.64
CA THR A 102 37.89 -19.31 -7.35
C THR A 102 37.01 -18.07 -7.52
N LYS A 103 37.36 -17.15 -8.44
CA LYS A 103 36.54 -15.97 -8.73
C LYS A 103 35.18 -16.35 -9.34
N VAL A 104 35.12 -17.33 -10.26
CA VAL A 104 33.85 -17.87 -10.78
C VAL A 104 32.99 -18.42 -9.64
N GLU A 105 33.56 -19.26 -8.78
CA GLU A 105 32.83 -19.86 -7.65
C GLU A 105 32.29 -18.78 -6.68
N LEU A 106 33.07 -17.72 -6.42
CA LEU A 106 32.65 -16.58 -5.60
C LEU A 106 31.52 -15.76 -6.27
N ASP A 107 31.60 -15.53 -7.57
CA ASP A 107 30.57 -14.79 -8.31
C ASP A 107 29.27 -15.61 -8.41
N GLU A 108 29.35 -16.95 -8.48
CA GLU A 108 28.18 -17.84 -8.38
C GLU A 108 27.51 -17.78 -7.00
N VAL A 109 28.30 -17.75 -5.92
CA VAL A 109 27.77 -17.52 -4.58
C VAL A 109 27.09 -16.16 -4.49
N THR A 110 27.70 -15.12 -5.07
CA THR A 110 27.16 -13.76 -5.08
C THR A 110 25.83 -13.68 -5.83
N LEU A 111 25.75 -14.32 -7.01
CA LEU A 111 24.52 -14.40 -7.79
C LEU A 111 23.41 -15.15 -7.03
N ARG A 112 23.74 -16.26 -6.37
CA ARG A 112 22.77 -17.00 -5.53
C ARG A 112 22.20 -16.12 -4.42
N LYS A 113 23.05 -15.42 -3.68
CA LYS A 113 22.62 -14.47 -2.64
C LYS A 113 21.75 -13.34 -3.21
N ALA A 114 22.14 -12.76 -4.34
CA ALA A 114 21.36 -11.71 -4.98
C ALA A 114 19.98 -12.21 -5.43
N THR A 115 19.91 -13.42 -5.95
CA THR A 115 18.65 -14.09 -6.34
C THR A 115 17.74 -14.34 -5.14
N GLU A 116 18.30 -14.78 -4.02
CA GLU A 116 17.53 -14.96 -2.77
C GLU A 116 16.92 -13.63 -2.29
N VAL A 117 17.71 -12.55 -2.29
CA VAL A 117 17.22 -11.20 -1.91
C VAL A 117 16.12 -10.72 -2.86
N VAL A 118 16.26 -10.96 -4.17
CA VAL A 118 15.20 -10.66 -5.14
C VAL A 118 13.90 -11.40 -4.78
N ASN A 119 13.98 -12.70 -4.48
CA ASN A 119 12.81 -13.49 -4.10
C ASN A 119 12.17 -12.96 -2.81
N GLN A 120 12.95 -12.67 -1.78
CA GLN A 120 12.45 -12.12 -0.51
C GLN A 120 11.77 -10.75 -0.70
N THR A 121 12.36 -9.88 -1.53
CA THR A 121 11.80 -8.55 -1.82
C THR A 121 10.56 -8.64 -2.70
N ALA A 122 10.47 -9.59 -3.64
CA ALA A 122 9.27 -9.85 -4.42
C ALA A 122 8.10 -10.29 -3.52
N HIS A 123 8.33 -11.22 -2.58
CA HIS A 123 7.32 -11.60 -1.59
C HIS A 123 6.86 -10.40 -0.75
N SER A 124 7.78 -9.52 -0.38
CA SER A 124 7.47 -8.30 0.38
C SER A 124 6.60 -7.33 -0.41
N VAL A 125 6.85 -7.17 -1.72
CA VAL A 125 6.00 -6.37 -2.63
C VAL A 125 4.59 -6.95 -2.67
N THR A 126 4.44 -8.26 -2.91
CA THR A 126 3.13 -8.92 -2.96
C THR A 126 2.34 -8.72 -1.66
N ASN A 127 2.99 -8.92 -0.50
CA ASN A 127 2.34 -8.73 0.80
C ASN A 127 1.91 -7.27 1.04
N ALA A 128 2.77 -6.31 0.65
CA ALA A 128 2.45 -4.89 0.76
C ALA A 128 1.30 -4.51 -0.18
N GLU A 129 1.21 -5.12 -1.36
CA GLU A 129 0.15 -4.87 -2.35
C GLU A 129 -1.21 -5.38 -1.89
N VAL A 130 -1.26 -6.61 -1.35
CA VAL A 130 -2.47 -7.17 -0.74
C VAL A 130 -2.94 -6.29 0.40
N THR A 131 -2.01 -5.83 1.25
CA THR A 131 -2.33 -4.97 2.41
C THR A 131 -2.86 -3.60 1.96
N ALA A 132 -2.18 -2.94 1.03
CA ALA A 132 -2.60 -1.64 0.50
C ALA A 132 -3.97 -1.73 -0.17
N SER A 133 -4.22 -2.79 -0.94
CA SER A 133 -5.51 -3.05 -1.60
C SER A 133 -6.63 -3.25 -0.58
N LYS A 134 -6.40 -4.06 0.45
CA LYS A 134 -7.36 -4.27 1.55
C LYS A 134 -7.66 -2.98 2.31
N SER A 135 -6.63 -2.20 2.63
CA SER A 135 -6.80 -0.90 3.30
C SER A 135 -7.59 0.08 2.41
N LYS A 136 -7.31 0.13 1.10
CA LYS A 136 -8.07 0.96 0.14
C LYS A 136 -9.55 0.60 0.14
N MET A 137 -9.89 -0.68 0.00
CA MET A 137 -11.29 -1.13 0.02
C MET A 137 -11.98 -0.79 1.35
N ASN A 138 -11.30 -0.97 2.48
CA ASN A 138 -11.85 -0.64 3.79
C ASN A 138 -12.09 0.87 3.94
N ALA A 139 -11.19 1.71 3.43
CA ALA A 139 -11.36 3.15 3.46
C ALA A 139 -12.55 3.62 2.61
N ILE A 140 -12.74 3.01 1.42
CA ILE A 140 -13.91 3.29 0.56
C ILE A 140 -15.20 2.92 1.30
N ARG A 141 -15.30 1.70 1.84
CA ARG A 141 -16.48 1.25 2.59
C ARG A 141 -16.76 2.14 3.80
N ALA A 142 -15.72 2.58 4.52
CA ALA A 142 -15.88 3.47 5.65
C ALA A 142 -16.37 4.86 5.23
N ALA A 143 -15.87 5.39 4.12
CA ALA A 143 -16.31 6.66 3.56
C ALA A 143 -17.77 6.61 3.08
N GLU A 144 -18.18 5.53 2.40
CA GLU A 144 -19.57 5.32 1.98
C GLU A 144 -20.52 5.26 3.19
N ARG A 145 -20.17 4.50 4.22
CA ARG A 145 -20.96 4.44 5.48
C ARG A 145 -21.03 5.79 6.18
N ALA A 146 -19.93 6.54 6.21
CA ALA A 146 -19.92 7.88 6.77
C ALA A 146 -20.83 8.84 6.00
N LEU A 147 -20.79 8.82 4.66
CA LEU A 147 -21.67 9.63 3.82
C LEU A 147 -23.14 9.27 4.02
N GLN A 148 -23.47 7.97 4.07
CA GLN A 148 -24.84 7.52 4.35
C GLN A 148 -25.32 8.00 5.73
N ALA A 149 -24.48 7.89 6.76
CA ALA A 149 -24.82 8.37 8.10
C ALA A 149 -25.00 9.89 8.16
N GLN A 150 -24.20 10.66 7.43
CA GLN A 150 -24.40 12.11 7.30
C GLN A 150 -25.74 12.45 6.65
N LYS A 151 -26.14 11.73 5.58
CA LYS A 151 -27.45 11.90 4.91
C LYS A 151 -28.62 11.58 5.87
N ILE A 152 -28.50 10.50 6.66
CA ILE A 152 -29.48 10.14 7.68
C ILE A 152 -29.56 11.22 8.76
N ALA A 153 -28.42 11.69 9.27
CA ALA A 153 -28.39 12.75 10.27
C ALA A 153 -29.04 14.06 9.77
N ASN A 154 -28.86 14.42 8.50
CA ASN A 154 -29.56 15.57 7.90
C ASN A 154 -31.07 15.32 7.76
N ALA A 155 -31.50 14.11 7.42
CA ALA A 155 -32.92 13.76 7.35
C ALA A 155 -33.58 13.86 8.73
N SER A 156 -32.98 13.24 9.77
CA SER A 156 -33.48 13.32 11.15
C SER A 156 -33.47 14.74 11.69
N ALA A 157 -32.47 15.56 11.36
CA ALA A 157 -32.45 16.98 11.72
C ALA A 157 -33.61 17.76 11.09
N ARG A 158 -33.87 17.56 9.78
CA ARG A 158 -35.03 18.16 9.09
C ARG A 158 -36.37 17.74 9.71
N GLU A 159 -36.55 16.46 10.00
CA GLU A 159 -37.76 15.94 10.65
C GLU A 159 -38.00 16.54 12.03
N ALA A 160 -36.93 16.90 12.73
CA ALA A 160 -36.95 17.57 14.03
C ALA A 160 -37.06 19.11 13.93
N GLY A 161 -37.08 19.69 12.73
CA GLY A 161 -37.07 21.14 12.54
C GLY A 161 -35.74 21.81 12.94
N LEU A 162 -34.66 21.04 13.00
CA LEU A 162 -33.31 21.50 13.34
C LEU A 162 -32.48 21.77 12.07
N ALA A 163 -31.43 22.58 12.23
CA ALA A 163 -30.47 22.82 11.15
C ALA A 163 -29.73 21.53 10.78
N GLU A 164 -29.51 21.31 9.47
CA GLU A 164 -28.76 20.16 8.97
C GLU A 164 -27.30 20.21 9.47
N PRO A 165 -26.81 19.19 10.19
CA PRO A 165 -25.44 19.19 10.72
C PRO A 165 -24.37 18.96 9.64
N PHE A 166 -24.72 18.37 8.50
CA PHE A 166 -23.79 18.04 7.41
C PHE A 166 -24.33 18.47 6.05
N PRO A 167 -24.62 19.76 5.80
CA PRO A 167 -25.38 20.20 4.63
C PRO A 167 -24.77 19.74 3.29
N LYS A 168 -23.43 19.69 3.21
CA LYS A 168 -22.70 19.23 2.02
C LYS A 168 -22.86 17.75 1.69
N ALA A 169 -23.29 16.91 2.64
CA ALA A 169 -23.46 15.47 2.40
C ALA A 169 -24.54 15.16 1.36
N ASN A 170 -25.48 16.08 1.15
CA ASN A 170 -26.52 15.99 0.12
C ASN A 170 -26.02 16.47 -1.25
N GLU A 171 -24.92 17.23 -1.31
CA GLU A 171 -24.29 17.74 -2.53
C GLU A 171 -23.28 16.74 -3.12
N VAL A 172 -22.73 15.86 -2.29
CA VAL A 172 -21.83 14.79 -2.74
C VAL A 172 -22.66 13.71 -3.46
N SER A 173 -22.80 13.86 -4.78
CA SER A 173 -23.06 12.73 -5.67
C SER A 173 -21.91 11.72 -5.50
N ASP A 174 -22.16 10.42 -5.70
CA ASP A 174 -21.24 9.29 -5.46
C ASP A 174 -19.88 9.40 -6.18
N THR A 175 -19.04 10.35 -5.76
CA THR A 175 -17.87 10.86 -6.51
C THR A 175 -16.54 10.37 -5.97
N TRP A 176 -16.54 9.62 -4.87
CA TRP A 176 -15.33 8.91 -4.43
C TRP A 176 -14.88 7.83 -5.44
N ILE A 177 -15.70 7.50 -6.44
CA ILE A 177 -15.39 6.54 -7.51
C ILE A 177 -14.44 7.13 -8.57
N ARG A 178 -14.29 8.46 -8.72
CA ARG A 178 -13.60 9.04 -9.90
C ARG A 178 -12.24 9.70 -9.69
N ALA A 179 -11.71 9.76 -8.47
CA ALA A 179 -10.44 10.46 -8.25
C ALA A 179 -9.47 9.66 -7.35
N GLN A 180 -8.96 8.52 -7.84
CA GLN A 180 -7.65 7.95 -7.48
C GLN A 180 -7.12 7.06 -8.59
#